data_AF-A0A661Z1R8-F1
#
_entry.id   AF-A0A661Z1R8-F1
#
_cell.length_a   1.000
_cell.length_b   1.000
_cell.length_c   1.000
_cell.angle_alpha   90.00
_cell.angle_beta   90.00
_cell.angle_gamma   90.00
#
_symmetry.space_group_name_H-M   'P 1'
#
loop_
_entity.id
_entity.type
_entity.pdbx_description
1 polymer ?
#
loop_
_entity_poly.entity_id
_entity_poly.type
_entity_poly.pdbx_seq_one_letter_code
_entity_poly.pdbx_strand_id
1 'polypeptide(L)'
;MFGRKNKDSAKNSVRLDEKSKGKSSGKKFLKMPSIKMDFKLLRNLSSILDGSVLTSDVMRKNVLFFFFLFILTVIYIGNNFVAQSKVKKIDSISKELKDLHDQHISTKSDLMYFTKRSEVAKRLRSRNIKEATKPPYKIYVLKKEGK
;
A
#
# COMPACT_ATOMS: atom_id res chain seq x y z
N MET A 1 43.97 25.42 -13.65
CA MET A 1 44.21 24.38 -12.62
C MET A 1 43.18 23.27 -12.75
N PHE A 2 43.63 22.05 -12.46
CA PHE A 2 43.06 20.76 -12.80
C PHE A 2 41.78 20.38 -12.02
N GLY A 3 40.91 19.58 -12.67
CA GLY A 3 40.53 18.27 -12.11
C GLY A 3 39.15 18.07 -11.46
N ARG A 4 38.42 17.11 -12.06
CA ARG A 4 37.42 16.15 -11.52
C ARG A 4 35.93 16.50 -11.62
N LYS A 5 35.34 16.17 -12.79
CA LYS A 5 33.94 15.69 -12.91
C LYS A 5 33.92 14.18 -12.68
N ASN A 6 33.24 13.72 -11.63
CA ASN A 6 32.78 12.33 -11.46
C ASN A 6 31.41 12.25 -12.17
N LYS A 7 31.22 11.49 -13.28
CA LYS A 7 30.74 10.09 -13.32
C LYS A 7 29.84 9.82 -12.10
N ASP A 8 28.52 9.77 -12.23
CA ASP A 8 27.82 8.46 -12.16
C ASP A 8 26.33 8.47 -12.62
N SER A 9 25.78 9.55 -13.19
CA SER A 9 24.33 9.60 -13.48
C SER A 9 23.88 9.12 -14.88
N ALA A 10 24.74 8.44 -15.66
CA ALA A 10 24.46 8.09 -17.05
C ALA A 10 24.18 6.59 -17.31
N LYS A 11 23.69 5.84 -16.31
CA LYS A 11 23.30 4.43 -16.49
C LYS A 11 22.08 4.08 -15.62
N ASN A 12 20.86 4.35 -16.09
CA ASN A 12 19.75 3.43 -15.79
C ASN A 12 18.46 3.59 -16.63
N SER A 13 18.54 3.99 -17.90
CA SER A 13 17.34 4.14 -18.74
C SER A 13 17.45 3.51 -20.13
N VAL A 14 18.20 2.41 -20.28
CA VAL A 14 18.18 1.61 -21.51
C VAL A 14 18.42 0.14 -21.16
N ARG A 15 17.36 -0.66 -21.21
CA ARG A 15 17.32 -2.12 -21.46
C ARG A 15 15.88 -2.61 -21.35
N LEU A 16 15.12 -2.39 -22.41
CA LEU A 16 14.06 -3.31 -22.81
C LEU A 16 14.56 -4.06 -24.05
N ASP A 17 14.14 -5.31 -24.11
CA ASP A 17 14.13 -6.21 -25.25
C ASP A 17 15.37 -7.09 -25.49
N GLU A 18 15.05 -8.36 -25.79
CA GLU A 18 15.90 -9.47 -26.24
C GLU A 18 16.43 -10.47 -25.20
N LYS A 19 15.56 -11.39 -24.77
CA LYS A 19 15.88 -12.83 -24.82
C LYS A 19 14.64 -13.73 -24.71
N SER A 20 14.07 -14.09 -25.85
CA SER A 20 13.35 -15.35 -26.01
C SER A 20 14.36 -16.44 -26.39
N LYS A 21 14.39 -17.56 -25.65
CA LYS A 21 14.60 -18.94 -26.15
C LYS A 21 14.39 -19.91 -24.98
N GLY A 22 13.43 -20.81 -25.16
CA GLY A 22 12.94 -21.72 -24.14
C GLY A 22 13.92 -22.81 -23.73
N LYS A 23 13.67 -23.36 -22.54
CA LYS A 23 13.91 -24.76 -22.19
C LYS A 23 12.74 -25.23 -21.35
N SER A 24 12.03 -26.22 -21.89
CA SER A 24 11.10 -27.06 -21.16
C SER A 24 11.83 -27.73 -19.99
N SER A 25 11.28 -27.59 -18.79
CA SER A 25 11.63 -28.47 -17.69
C SER A 25 10.36 -28.68 -16.87
N GLY A 26 9.74 -29.83 -17.10
CA GLY A 26 8.77 -30.37 -16.17
C GLY A 26 9.40 -30.51 -14.78
N LYS A 27 8.52 -30.62 -13.78
CA LYS A 27 8.73 -30.51 -12.32
C LYS A 27 8.36 -29.09 -11.87
N LYS A 28 7.39 -28.90 -10.98
CA LYS A 28 7.19 -29.66 -9.74
C LYS A 28 5.69 -29.69 -9.43
N PHE A 29 5.12 -30.90 -9.35
CA PHE A 29 3.84 -31.09 -8.66
C PHE A 29 3.96 -30.45 -7.29
N LEU A 30 3.06 -29.51 -6.98
CA LEU A 30 2.84 -29.02 -5.63
C LEU A 30 2.64 -30.26 -4.74
N LYS A 31 3.67 -30.62 -3.97
CA LYS A 31 3.51 -31.59 -2.89
C LYS A 31 2.62 -30.92 -1.85
N MET A 32 1.33 -31.23 -1.90
CA MET A 32 0.42 -30.94 -0.79
C MET A 32 1.05 -31.58 0.45
N PRO A 33 1.32 -30.83 1.54
CA PRO A 33 1.74 -31.46 2.77
C PRO A 33 0.63 -32.44 3.16
N SER A 34 0.96 -33.72 3.24
CA SER A 34 0.05 -34.72 3.77
C SER A 34 -0.18 -34.35 5.23
N ILE A 35 -1.34 -33.76 5.51
CA ILE A 35 -1.84 -33.49 6.85
C ILE A 35 -2.00 -34.86 7.52
N LYS A 36 -0.95 -35.29 8.23
CA LYS A 36 -0.96 -36.49 9.06
C LYS A 36 -1.77 -36.15 10.30
N MET A 37 -3.10 -36.20 10.17
CA MET A 37 -3.97 -36.18 11.34
C MET A 37 -3.68 -37.43 12.16
N ASP A 38 -3.35 -37.26 13.43
CA ASP A 38 -3.11 -38.38 14.33
C ASP A 38 -4.33 -39.29 14.37
N PHE A 39 -4.16 -40.55 13.95
CA PHE A 39 -5.21 -41.56 13.93
C PHE A 39 -5.86 -41.76 15.32
N LYS A 40 -5.11 -41.44 16.39
CA LYS A 40 -5.60 -41.46 17.78
C LYS A 40 -6.62 -40.34 18.05
N LEU A 41 -6.40 -39.14 17.49
CA LEU A 41 -7.37 -38.04 17.57
C LEU A 41 -8.59 -38.32 16.69
N LEU A 42 -8.40 -38.89 15.49
CA LEU A 42 -9.48 -39.31 14.61
C LEU A 42 -10.34 -40.42 15.23
N ARG A 43 -9.74 -41.39 15.95
CA ARG A 43 -10.48 -42.44 16.65
C ARG A 43 -11.33 -41.90 17.80
N ASN A 44 -10.78 -40.99 18.60
CA ASN A 44 -11.50 -40.35 19.70
C ASN A 44 -12.59 -39.40 19.18
N LEU A 45 -12.35 -38.70 18.06
CA LEU A 45 -13.33 -37.86 17.39
C LEU A 45 -14.41 -38.71 16.69
N SER A 46 -14.04 -39.86 16.12
CA SER A 46 -14.99 -40.83 15.55
C SER A 46 -15.97 -41.26 16.61
N SER A 47 -15.56 -41.58 17.84
CA SER A 47 -16.49 -41.94 18.92
C SER A 47 -17.50 -40.82 19.29
N ILE A 48 -17.13 -39.56 19.06
CA ILE A 48 -18.01 -38.40 19.28
C ILE A 48 -18.97 -38.22 18.08
N LEU A 49 -18.49 -38.46 16.85
CA LEU A 49 -19.25 -38.33 15.61
C LEU A 49 -20.13 -39.56 15.30
N ASP A 50 -19.75 -40.76 15.76
CA ASP A 50 -20.46 -42.05 15.62
C ASP A 50 -21.72 -42.12 16.50
N GLY A 51 -22.06 -41.03 17.20
CA GLY A 51 -23.34 -40.89 17.87
C GLY A 51 -23.40 -41.44 19.30
N SER A 52 -22.28 -41.88 19.88
CA SER A 52 -22.23 -42.23 21.31
C SER A 52 -22.59 -41.01 22.19
N VAL A 53 -22.16 -39.81 21.79
CA VAL A 53 -22.51 -38.55 22.45
C VAL A 53 -23.97 -38.14 22.18
N LEU A 54 -24.50 -38.39 20.98
CA LEU A 54 -25.92 -38.16 20.66
C LEU A 54 -26.85 -39.10 21.44
N THR A 55 -26.37 -40.30 21.76
CA THR A 55 -27.09 -41.32 22.53
C THR A 55 -26.95 -41.11 24.04
N SER A 56 -26.23 -40.08 24.49
CA SER A 56 -26.18 -39.76 25.91
C SER A 56 -27.52 -39.18 26.39
N ASP A 57 -27.96 -39.57 27.58
CA ASP A 57 -29.25 -39.14 28.14
C ASP A 57 -29.33 -37.62 28.31
N VAL A 58 -28.19 -36.97 28.53
CA VAL A 58 -28.06 -35.51 28.62
C VAL A 58 -28.32 -34.84 27.27
N MET A 59 -27.77 -35.39 26.18
CA MET A 59 -27.96 -34.84 24.83
C MET A 59 -29.40 -35.00 24.34
N ARG A 60 -30.01 -36.16 24.63
CA ARG A 60 -31.44 -36.41 24.31
C ARG A 60 -32.36 -35.45 25.04
N LYS A 61 -32.12 -35.20 26.34
CA LYS A 61 -32.95 -34.30 27.16
C LYS A 61 -32.82 -32.83 26.74
N ASN A 62 -31.68 -32.43 26.19
CA ASN A 62 -31.36 -31.04 25.88
C ASN A 62 -31.20 -30.76 24.37
N VAL A 63 -31.80 -31.57 23.50
CA VAL A 63 -31.66 -31.43 22.03
C VAL A 63 -32.02 -30.03 21.52
N LEU A 64 -33.03 -29.39 22.11
CA LEU A 64 -33.47 -28.05 21.72
C LEU A 64 -32.44 -26.96 22.06
N PHE A 65 -31.67 -27.15 23.14
CA PHE A 65 -30.59 -26.24 23.53
C PHE A 65 -29.41 -26.29 22.55
N PHE A 66 -29.02 -27.47 22.09
CA PHE A 66 -27.98 -27.60 21.07
C PHE A 66 -28.41 -27.04 19.74
N PHE A 67 -29.69 -27.19 19.37
CA PHE A 67 -30.24 -26.56 18.19
C PHE A 67 -30.20 -25.02 18.29
N PHE A 68 -30.53 -24.47 19.46
CA PHE A 68 -30.36 -23.03 19.72
C PHE A 68 -28.91 -22.58 19.53
N LEU A 69 -27.93 -23.34 20.05
CA LEU A 69 -26.51 -23.02 19.90
C LEU A 69 -26.05 -23.14 18.44
N PHE A 70 -26.58 -24.11 17.69
CA PHE A 70 -26.33 -24.26 16.26
C PHE A 70 -26.83 -23.05 15.49
N ILE A 71 -28.07 -22.59 15.76
CA ILE A 71 -28.61 -21.37 15.17
C ILE A 71 -27.72 -20.16 15.48
N LEU A 72 -27.29 -20.01 16.74
CA LEU A 72 -26.40 -18.93 17.15
C LEU A 72 -25.07 -18.97 16.39
N THR A 73 -24.54 -20.18 16.15
CA THR A 73 -23.32 -20.40 15.36
C THR A 73 -23.51 -19.96 13.91
N VAL A 74 -24.63 -20.32 13.29
CA VAL A 74 -24.96 -19.91 11.92
C VAL A 74 -25.08 -18.38 11.83
N ILE A 75 -25.78 -17.75 12.78
CA ILE A 75 -25.90 -16.28 12.87
C ILE A 75 -24.53 -15.63 13.03
N TYR A 76 -23.65 -16.20 13.87
CA TYR A 76 -22.30 -15.70 14.08
C TYR A 76 -21.46 -15.74 12.81
N ILE A 77 -21.48 -16.87 12.09
CA ILE A 77 -20.77 -17.00 10.80
C ILE A 77 -21.31 -15.98 9.79
N GLY A 78 -22.64 -15.81 9.72
CA GLY A 78 -23.28 -14.81 8.87
C GLY A 78 -22.81 -13.39 9.17
N ASN A 79 -22.80 -13.01 10.45
CA ASN A 79 -22.32 -11.70 10.90
C ASN A 79 -20.84 -11.47 10.55
N ASN A 80 -20.01 -12.50 10.71
CA ASN A 80 -18.60 -12.44 10.37
C ASN A 80 -18.38 -12.14 8.87
N PHE A 81 -19.17 -12.74 7.98
CA PHE A 81 -19.06 -12.50 6.53
C PHE A 81 -19.40 -11.05 6.15
N VAL A 82 -20.39 -10.45 6.82
CA VAL A 82 -20.76 -9.05 6.63
C VAL A 82 -19.63 -8.12 7.10
N ALA A 83 -19.01 -8.42 8.23
CA ALA A 83 -17.86 -7.66 8.73
C ALA A 83 -16.67 -7.72 7.75
N GLN A 84 -16.32 -8.91 7.26
CA GLN A 84 -15.24 -9.08 6.27
C GLN A 84 -15.47 -8.25 5.00
N SER A 85 -16.71 -8.22 4.52
CA SER A 85 -17.08 -7.44 3.32
C SER A 85 -16.97 -5.94 3.56
N LYS A 86 -17.33 -5.46 4.77
CA LYS A 86 -17.19 -4.04 5.15
C LYS A 86 -15.73 -3.63 5.25
N VAL A 87 -14.87 -4.45 5.87
CA VAL A 87 -13.42 -4.18 5.97
C VAL A 87 -12.79 -4.01 4.59
N LYS A 88 -13.08 -4.92 3.65
CA LYS A 88 -12.59 -4.80 2.26
C LYS A 88 -13.02 -3.50 1.56
N LYS A 89 -14.25 -3.05 1.81
CA LYS A 89 -14.74 -1.77 1.25
C LYS A 89 -14.05 -0.57 1.88
N ILE A 90 -13.77 -0.62 3.18
CA ILE A 90 -13.01 0.45 3.86
C ILE A 90 -11.61 0.55 3.27
N ASP A 91 -10.95 -0.59 3.03
CA ASP A 91 -9.61 -0.62 2.44
C ASP A 91 -9.61 -0.07 1.01
N SER A 92 -10.60 -0.42 0.17
CA SER A 92 -10.69 0.11 -1.19
C SER A 92 -10.91 1.62 -1.23
N ILE A 93 -11.85 2.11 -0.41
CA ILE A 93 -12.14 3.55 -0.31
C ILE A 93 -10.92 4.33 0.22
N SER A 94 -10.22 3.78 1.22
CA SER A 94 -9.02 4.41 1.78
C SER A 94 -7.90 4.48 0.74
N LYS A 95 -7.77 3.45 -0.10
CA LYS A 95 -6.81 3.43 -1.21
C LYS A 95 -7.15 4.49 -2.27
N GLU A 96 -8.42 4.57 -2.67
CA GLU A 96 -8.88 5.59 -3.62
C GLU A 96 -8.61 7.01 -3.10
N LEU A 97 -8.87 7.25 -1.81
CA LEU A 97 -8.61 8.54 -1.17
C LEU A 97 -7.12 8.88 -1.16
N LYS A 98 -6.26 7.90 -0.90
CA LYS A 98 -4.81 8.08 -0.98
C LYS A 98 -4.35 8.38 -2.40
N ASP A 99 -4.86 7.64 -3.39
CA ASP A 99 -4.50 7.85 -4.80
C ASP A 99 -4.95 9.25 -5.28
N LEU A 100 -6.14 9.73 -4.88
CA LEU A 100 -6.60 11.09 -5.14
C LEU A 100 -5.72 12.14 -4.47
N HIS A 101 -5.31 11.91 -3.22
CA HIS A 101 -4.43 12.82 -2.51
C HIS A 101 -3.05 12.92 -3.16
N ASP A 102 -2.50 11.79 -3.58
CA ASP A 102 -1.21 11.72 -4.29
C ASP A 102 -1.28 12.50 -5.62
N GLN A 103 -2.39 12.35 -6.38
CA GLN A 103 -2.64 13.13 -7.60
C GLN A 103 -2.76 14.63 -7.34
N HIS A 104 -3.42 15.03 -6.25
CA HIS A 104 -3.54 16.44 -5.85
C HIS A 104 -2.17 17.04 -5.53
N ILE A 105 -1.36 16.33 -4.75
CA ILE A 105 -0.01 16.79 -4.38
C ILE A 105 0.88 16.91 -5.62
N SER A 106 0.84 15.95 -6.54
CA SER A 106 1.59 16.01 -7.79
C SER A 106 1.19 17.23 -8.63
N THR A 107 -0.10 17.40 -8.91
CA THR A 107 -0.61 18.52 -9.73
C THR A 107 -0.26 19.87 -9.11
N LYS A 108 -0.40 20.01 -7.79
CA LYS A 108 -0.01 21.23 -7.06
C LYS A 108 1.49 21.49 -7.16
N SER A 109 2.31 20.45 -7.05
CA SER A 109 3.77 20.54 -7.19
C SER A 109 4.16 21.02 -8.58
N ASP A 110 3.52 20.51 -9.64
CA ASP A 110 3.78 20.94 -11.01
C ASP A 110 3.49 22.43 -11.20
N LEU A 111 2.35 22.91 -10.68
CA LEU A 111 2.03 24.33 -10.71
C LEU A 111 3.04 25.18 -9.91
N MET A 112 3.44 24.70 -8.74
CA MET A 112 4.43 25.37 -7.90
C MET A 112 5.81 25.42 -8.58
N TYR A 113 6.18 24.38 -9.32
CA TYR A 113 7.40 24.32 -10.12
C TYR A 113 7.38 25.42 -11.19
N PHE A 114 6.32 25.50 -11.99
CA PHE A 114 6.17 26.53 -13.03
C PHE A 114 6.13 27.96 -12.48
N THR A 115 5.52 28.14 -11.31
CA THR A 115 5.38 29.45 -10.64
C THR A 115 6.64 29.85 -9.86
N LYS A 116 7.60 28.93 -9.69
CA LYS A 116 8.81 29.19 -8.91
C LYS A 116 9.60 30.33 -9.53
N ARG A 117 9.89 31.37 -8.74
CA ARG A 117 10.63 32.59 -9.16
C ARG A 117 11.92 32.26 -9.93
N SER A 118 12.70 31.30 -9.42
CA SER A 118 13.94 30.87 -10.09
C SER A 118 13.71 30.23 -11.47
N GLU A 119 12.58 29.56 -11.67
CA GLU A 119 12.26 28.90 -12.94
C GLU A 119 11.70 29.92 -13.94
N VAL A 120 10.82 30.82 -13.48
CA VAL A 120 10.34 31.97 -14.24
C VAL A 120 11.52 32.85 -14.69
N ALA A 121 12.48 33.14 -13.79
CA ALA A 121 13.70 33.87 -14.14
C ALA A 121 14.58 33.13 -15.15
N LYS A 122 14.70 31.80 -15.04
CA LYS A 122 15.39 30.98 -16.05
C LYS A 122 14.70 31.05 -17.42
N ARG A 123 13.37 30.98 -17.48
CA ARG A 123 12.60 31.13 -18.72
C ARG A 123 12.74 32.55 -19.30
N LEU A 124 12.68 33.58 -18.46
CA LEU A 124 12.80 34.99 -18.86
C LEU A 124 14.24 35.41 -19.26
N ARG A 125 15.27 34.67 -18.86
CA ARG A 125 16.66 34.88 -19.35
C ARG A 125 16.79 34.73 -20.86
N SER A 126 15.98 33.85 -21.48
CA SER A 126 15.92 33.72 -22.94
C SER A 126 15.45 35.01 -23.63
N ARG A 127 14.72 35.87 -22.90
CA ARG A 127 14.25 37.18 -23.35
C ARG A 127 15.07 38.35 -22.78
N ASN A 128 16.31 38.11 -22.33
CA ASN A 128 17.24 39.11 -21.76
C ASN A 128 16.79 39.82 -20.46
N ILE A 129 15.75 39.34 -19.77
CA ILE A 129 15.29 39.91 -18.49
C ILE A 129 16.03 39.19 -17.34
N LYS A 130 16.75 39.96 -16.50
CA LYS A 130 17.55 39.43 -15.37
C LYS A 130 16.90 39.80 -14.02
N GLU A 131 16.76 38.82 -13.14
CA GLU A 131 16.36 39.06 -11.74
C GLU A 131 17.41 39.91 -11.01
N ALA A 132 16.96 40.93 -10.29
CA ALA A 132 17.80 41.75 -9.41
C ALA A 132 18.30 40.89 -8.24
N THR A 133 19.56 40.47 -8.31
CA THR A 133 20.24 39.66 -7.26
C THR A 133 20.79 40.53 -6.12
N LYS A 134 20.87 41.86 -6.31
CA LYS A 134 21.41 42.78 -5.31
C LYS A 134 20.28 43.35 -4.45
N PRO A 135 20.39 43.31 -3.10
CA PRO A 135 19.45 44.01 -2.24
C PRO A 135 19.48 45.52 -2.52
N PRO A 136 18.33 46.22 -2.40
CA PRO A 136 18.27 47.67 -2.64
C PRO A 136 19.12 48.43 -1.62
N TYR A 137 19.88 49.42 -2.11
CA TYR A 137 20.71 50.26 -1.25
C TYR A 137 19.84 51.17 -0.39
N LYS A 138 20.01 51.12 0.94
CA LYS A 138 19.46 52.13 1.84
C LYS A 138 20.29 53.40 1.72
N ILE A 139 19.69 54.46 1.21
CA ILE A 139 20.30 55.80 1.14
C ILE A 139 20.07 56.45 2.50
N TYR A 140 21.12 56.62 3.29
CA TYR A 140 21.08 57.45 4.50
C TYR A 140 21.50 58.87 4.13
N VAL A 141 20.57 59.82 4.24
CA VAL A 141 20.87 61.23 4.00
C VAL A 141 21.58 61.78 5.24
N LEU A 142 22.91 61.91 5.17
CA LEU A 142 23.65 62.68 6.17
C LEU A 142 23.38 64.16 5.88
N LYS A 143 22.48 64.77 6.66
CA LYS A 143 22.26 66.21 6.65
C LYS A 143 23.57 66.87 7.11
N LYS A 144 24.31 67.43 6.15
CA LYS A 144 25.48 68.27 6.42
C LYS A 144 24.95 69.64 6.83
N GLU A 145 25.00 69.94 8.13
CA GLU A 145 24.77 71.30 8.62
C GLU A 145 25.92 72.18 8.10
N GLY A 146 25.52 73.25 7.42
CA GLY A 146 26.43 74.18 6.77
C GLY A 146 26.88 75.29 7.72
N LYS A 147 28.12 75.72 7.46
CA LYS A 147 28.85 76.90 7.96
C LYS A 147 29.25 76.89 9.43
#